data_AF-A0A2T9ZDD4-F1
#
_entry.id   AF-A0A2T9ZDD4-F1
#
_cell.length_a   1.000
_cell.length_b   1.000
_cell.length_c   1.000
_cell.angle_alpha   90.00
_cell.angle_beta   90.00
_cell.angle_gamma   90.00
#
_symmetry.space_group_name_H-M   'P 1'
#
loop_
_entity.id
_entity.type
_entity.pdbx_description
1 polymer ?
#
loop_
_entity_poly.entity_id
_entity_poly.type
_entity_poly.pdbx_seq_one_letter_code
_entity_poly.pdbx_strand_id
1 'polypeptide(L)'
;MSSLINSIYSAYQSTNPKAFADCFPVGDHYILLLSSQLLTQQNLFLETSTILKDKKLIDFTAGYFRFVMNYPNQNSLNRWLECLSLCNQFIPLYSGADNFWLTETLKNISRKCFQLYLVTPPCLEKKAKSNEMGEFLQRAVKIQMSDRNPLPYSKRAGIYFMISMLMNFSIKEGTMGPVSGLVANITQSGPPLSEFPILDQVSFKYWMGRHYLMKHQIKLSKKELEFAFKKCPSSFAKNKRFRINQNISLDGSVIRLDFLLKAIQLSTKGDVDYDNVECIVSNLIEQGYIRGHIQLTSSVLVVSKSTPFPPVKSLKPPVGLPF
;
A
#
# COMPACT_ATOMS: atom_id res chain seq x y z
N MET A 1 27.53 3.54 21.31
CA MET A 1 27.78 2.66 20.16
C MET A 1 27.51 1.20 20.50
N SER A 2 28.19 0.63 21.50
CA SER A 2 28.00 -0.75 21.97
C SER A 2 26.60 -1.10 22.48
N SER A 3 25.85 -0.18 23.11
CA SER A 3 24.51 -0.51 23.65
C SER A 3 23.49 -0.90 22.58
N LEU A 4 23.39 -0.17 21.46
CA LEU A 4 22.42 -0.49 20.39
C LEU A 4 22.81 -1.77 19.65
N ILE A 5 24.08 -1.94 19.29
CA ILE A 5 24.56 -3.14 18.60
C ILE A 5 24.42 -4.37 19.52
N ASN A 6 24.67 -4.22 20.83
CA ASN A 6 24.41 -5.27 21.82
C ASN A 6 22.92 -5.57 21.98
N SER A 7 22.05 -4.56 21.92
CA SER A 7 20.58 -4.78 21.91
C SER A 7 20.14 -5.53 20.65
N ILE A 8 20.68 -5.19 19.47
CA ILE A 8 20.42 -5.92 18.22
C ILE A 8 20.90 -7.37 18.36
N TYR A 9 22.12 -7.58 18.84
CA TYR A 9 22.67 -8.91 19.06
C TYR A 9 21.83 -9.73 20.04
N SER A 10 21.48 -9.16 21.19
CA SER A 10 20.66 -9.80 22.22
C SER A 10 19.26 -10.14 21.70
N ALA A 11 18.62 -9.23 20.98
CA ALA A 11 17.31 -9.47 20.36
C ALA A 11 17.38 -10.55 19.27
N TYR A 12 18.48 -10.61 18.51
CA TYR A 12 18.70 -11.63 17.48
C TYR A 12 18.93 -13.02 18.10
N GLN A 13 19.78 -13.11 19.14
CA GLN A 13 20.05 -14.37 19.85
C GLN A 13 18.82 -14.91 20.57
N SER A 14 18.00 -14.02 21.16
CA SER A 14 16.76 -14.39 21.83
C SER A 14 15.57 -14.60 20.89
N THR A 15 15.74 -14.37 19.58
CA THR A 15 14.66 -14.46 18.57
C THR A 15 13.41 -13.64 18.91
N ASN A 16 13.59 -12.52 19.62
CA ASN A 16 12.48 -11.70 20.10
C ASN A 16 12.00 -10.75 18.98
N PRO A 17 10.79 -10.97 18.40
CA PRO A 17 10.31 -10.19 17.26
C PRO A 17 10.23 -8.69 17.56
N LYS A 18 9.71 -8.35 18.74
CA LYS A 18 9.40 -6.97 19.12
C LYS A 18 10.68 -6.21 19.46
N ALA A 19 11.53 -6.79 20.32
CA ALA A 19 12.80 -6.18 20.69
C ALA A 19 13.69 -5.93 19.47
N PHE A 20 13.70 -6.87 18.51
CA PHE A 20 14.44 -6.71 17.27
C PHE A 20 13.84 -5.60 16.40
N ALA A 21 12.52 -5.58 16.19
CA ALA A 21 11.86 -4.51 15.42
C ALA A 21 12.06 -3.12 16.04
N ASP A 22 12.07 -3.01 17.37
CA ASP A 22 12.26 -1.75 18.10
C ASP A 22 13.68 -1.17 17.92
N CYS A 23 14.67 -2.02 17.60
CA CYS A 23 16.03 -1.59 17.27
C CYS A 23 16.14 -0.93 15.87
N PHE A 24 15.14 -1.12 15.01
CA PHE A 24 15.10 -0.60 13.64
C PHE A 24 13.87 0.28 13.42
N PRO A 25 13.75 1.44 14.11
CA PRO A 25 12.59 2.31 13.98
C PRO A 25 12.43 2.84 12.55
N VAL A 26 11.19 2.87 12.05
CA VAL A 26 10.88 3.30 10.67
C VAL A 26 10.06 4.60 10.60
N GLY A 27 9.63 5.13 11.75
CA GLY A 27 8.90 6.41 11.80
C GLY A 27 9.83 7.60 11.62
N ASP A 28 9.41 8.61 10.86
CA ASP A 28 10.24 9.77 10.52
C ASP A 28 10.89 10.42 11.73
N HIS A 29 10.11 10.69 12.77
CA HIS A 29 10.58 11.28 14.02
C HIS A 29 11.68 10.44 14.69
N TYR A 30 11.48 9.11 14.77
CA TYR A 30 12.43 8.20 15.40
C TYR A 30 13.70 8.01 14.57
N ILE A 31 13.59 8.00 13.25
CA ILE A 31 14.77 7.96 12.35
C ILE A 31 15.62 9.21 12.55
N LEU A 32 15.01 10.40 12.60
CA LEU A 32 15.74 11.65 12.83
C LEU A 32 16.41 11.70 14.20
N LEU A 33 15.72 11.22 15.25
CA LEU A 33 16.29 11.09 16.59
C LEU A 33 17.51 10.16 16.58
N LEU A 34 17.38 8.98 15.98
CA LEU A 34 18.49 8.02 15.90
C LEU A 34 19.65 8.57 15.05
N SER A 35 19.35 9.28 13.97
CA SER A 35 20.36 9.94 13.12
C SER A 35 21.22 10.93 13.91
N SER A 36 20.60 11.76 14.74
CA SER A 36 21.33 12.70 15.62
C SER A 36 22.24 11.99 16.62
N GLN A 37 21.83 10.82 17.13
CA GLN A 37 22.62 10.01 18.05
C GLN A 37 23.81 9.33 17.34
N LEU A 38 23.65 8.93 16.07
CA LEU A 38 24.69 8.25 15.31
C LEU A 38 25.75 9.20 14.71
N LEU A 39 25.38 10.42 14.32
CA LEU A 39 26.31 11.42 13.75
C LEU A 39 27.46 11.82 14.68
N THR A 40 27.30 11.62 15.98
CA THR A 40 28.34 11.91 16.98
C THR A 40 29.42 10.80 17.09
N GLN A 41 29.35 9.74 16.27
CA GLN A 41 30.11 8.51 16.50
C GLN A 41 30.87 8.03 15.24
N GLN A 42 32.22 8.08 15.27
CA GLN A 42 33.07 7.86 14.08
C GLN A 42 33.35 6.38 13.67
N ASN A 43 33.10 5.37 14.51
CA ASN A 43 33.57 3.98 14.30
C ASN A 43 32.49 2.90 14.09
N LEU A 44 31.28 3.29 13.68
CA LEU A 44 30.08 2.43 13.68
C LEU A 44 30.23 1.11 12.90
N PHE A 45 30.90 1.14 11.74
CA PHE A 45 31.02 -0.02 10.86
C PHE A 45 31.97 -1.09 11.41
N LEU A 46 33.07 -0.68 12.04
CA LEU A 46 34.05 -1.58 12.67
C LEU A 46 33.46 -2.27 13.91
N GLU A 47 32.60 -1.60 14.67
CA GLU A 47 31.91 -2.22 15.81
C GLU A 47 30.84 -3.24 15.39
N THR A 48 30.12 -2.99 14.28
CA THR A 48 29.11 -3.95 13.82
C THR A 48 29.69 -5.31 13.45
N SER A 49 30.86 -5.34 12.80
CA SER A 49 31.51 -6.59 12.37
C SER A 49 32.22 -7.33 13.49
N THR A 50 32.53 -6.67 14.61
CA THR A 50 33.16 -7.31 15.78
C THR A 50 32.13 -7.98 16.69
N ILE A 51 30.94 -7.38 16.86
CA ILE A 51 29.89 -7.90 17.75
C ILE A 51 28.98 -8.90 17.04
N LEU A 52 28.57 -8.60 15.81
CA LEU A 52 27.66 -9.47 15.04
C LEU A 52 28.47 -10.48 14.23
N LYS A 53 28.08 -11.76 14.30
CA LYS A 53 28.77 -12.85 13.58
C LYS A 53 28.09 -13.25 12.27
N ASP A 54 26.78 -13.05 12.17
CA ASP A 54 26.02 -13.37 10.96
C ASP A 54 26.22 -12.27 9.92
N LYS A 55 26.87 -12.61 8.81
CA LYS A 55 27.16 -11.68 7.71
C LYS A 55 25.89 -11.00 7.18
N LYS A 56 24.77 -11.73 7.07
CA LYS A 56 23.51 -11.16 6.56
C LYS A 56 22.94 -10.11 7.50
N LEU A 57 23.09 -10.34 8.81
CA LEU A 57 22.68 -9.38 9.84
C LEU A 57 23.61 -8.16 9.86
N ILE A 58 24.92 -8.35 9.69
CA ILE A 58 25.89 -7.26 9.57
C ILE A 58 25.53 -6.38 8.37
N ASP A 59 25.35 -6.98 7.19
CA ASP A 59 25.05 -6.26 5.96
C ASP A 59 23.76 -5.43 6.09
N PHE A 60 22.69 -6.04 6.65
CA PHE A 60 21.43 -5.34 6.91
C PHE A 60 21.59 -4.21 7.94
N THR A 61 22.28 -4.46 9.05
CA THR A 61 22.46 -3.47 10.13
C THR A 61 23.27 -2.28 9.65
N ALA A 62 24.35 -2.52 8.91
CA ALA A 62 25.16 -1.46 8.31
C ALA A 62 24.38 -0.67 7.25
N GLY A 63 23.59 -1.36 6.42
CA GLY A 63 22.67 -0.73 5.47
C GLY A 63 21.64 0.17 6.17
N TYR A 64 21.08 -0.29 7.28
CA TYR A 64 20.14 0.49 8.08
C TYR A 64 20.79 1.74 8.68
N PHE A 65 21.98 1.62 9.25
CA PHE A 65 22.69 2.78 9.79
C PHE A 65 23.03 3.80 8.71
N ARG A 66 23.45 3.35 7.52
CA ARG A 66 23.64 4.25 6.37
C ARG A 66 22.35 5.00 6.02
N PHE A 67 21.24 4.27 5.92
CA PHE A 67 19.91 4.85 5.68
C PHE A 67 19.54 5.91 6.72
N VAL A 68 19.74 5.63 8.01
CA VAL A 68 19.43 6.56 9.10
C VAL A 68 20.33 7.80 9.09
N MET A 69 21.64 7.64 8.87
CA MET A 69 22.58 8.76 8.84
C MET A 69 22.31 9.70 7.64
N ASN A 70 21.94 9.14 6.49
CA ASN A 70 21.66 9.92 5.30
C ASN A 70 20.24 10.52 5.28
N TYR A 71 19.32 9.97 6.08
CA TYR A 71 17.90 10.33 6.05
C TYR A 71 17.61 11.84 6.12
N PRO A 72 18.19 12.63 7.05
CA PRO A 72 17.83 14.04 7.20
C PRO A 72 18.14 14.87 5.96
N ASN A 73 19.25 14.57 5.30
CA ASN A 73 19.83 15.40 4.23
C ASN A 73 19.35 15.00 2.82
N GLN A 74 18.51 13.98 2.71
CA GLN A 74 18.06 13.45 1.43
C GLN A 74 16.66 13.92 1.02
N ASN A 75 16.45 14.02 -0.29
CA ASN A 75 15.12 14.18 -0.88
C ASN A 75 14.30 12.88 -0.78
N SER A 76 13.01 12.94 -1.12
CA SER A 76 12.10 11.78 -1.06
C SER A 76 12.51 10.63 -1.97
N LEU A 77 13.17 10.91 -3.11
CA LEU A 77 13.65 9.89 -4.04
C LEU A 77 14.79 9.06 -3.43
N ASN A 78 15.84 9.73 -2.94
CA ASN A 78 17.01 9.06 -2.36
C ASN A 78 16.64 8.30 -1.08
N ARG A 79 15.77 8.87 -0.24
CA ARG A 79 15.22 8.15 0.93
C ARG A 79 14.52 6.86 0.50
N TRP A 80 13.71 6.91 -0.56
CA TRP A 80 13.04 5.71 -1.07
C TRP A 80 14.04 4.69 -1.62
N LEU A 81 15.01 5.12 -2.44
CA LEU A 81 16.02 4.22 -3.04
C LEU A 81 16.88 3.53 -1.98
N GLU A 82 17.34 4.26 -0.96
CA GLU A 82 18.07 3.65 0.15
C GLU A 82 17.20 2.70 0.97
N CYS A 83 15.93 3.05 1.20
CA CYS A 83 14.99 2.16 1.89
C CYS A 83 14.68 0.90 1.08
N LEU A 84 14.61 0.99 -0.26
CA LEU A 84 14.45 -0.14 -1.16
C LEU A 84 15.70 -1.04 -1.16
N SER A 85 16.90 -0.44 -1.14
CA SER A 85 18.16 -1.17 -0.98
C SER A 85 18.20 -1.93 0.35
N LEU A 86 17.82 -1.27 1.45
CA LEU A 86 17.69 -1.88 2.78
C LEU A 86 16.72 -3.05 2.78
N CYS A 87 15.55 -2.90 2.15
CA CYS A 87 14.55 -3.97 2.02
C CYS A 87 15.14 -5.19 1.29
N ASN A 88 15.89 -4.97 0.21
CA ASN A 88 16.55 -6.05 -0.53
C ASN A 88 17.67 -6.73 0.28
N GLN A 89 18.42 -5.99 1.08
CA GLN A 89 19.44 -6.54 2.00
C GLN A 89 18.82 -7.37 3.12
N PHE A 90 17.58 -7.08 3.53
CA PHE A 90 16.88 -7.86 4.54
C PHE A 90 16.38 -9.22 4.02
N ILE A 91 16.13 -9.36 2.72
CA ILE A 91 15.57 -10.59 2.16
C ILE A 91 16.42 -11.84 2.43
N PRO A 92 17.75 -11.85 2.20
CA PRO A 92 18.60 -13.01 2.50
C PRO A 92 18.57 -13.43 3.97
N LEU A 93 18.45 -12.47 4.90
CA LEU A 93 18.31 -12.71 6.33
C LEU A 93 16.94 -13.36 6.63
N TYR A 94 15.87 -12.77 6.12
CA TYR A 94 14.51 -13.28 6.28
C TYR A 94 14.29 -14.67 5.65
N SER A 95 15.00 -14.97 4.56
CA SER A 95 14.90 -16.26 3.87
C SER A 95 15.51 -17.42 4.66
N GLY A 96 16.28 -17.17 5.72
CA GLY A 96 16.87 -18.22 6.56
C GLY A 96 15.82 -19.16 7.18
N ALA A 97 16.20 -20.40 7.47
CA ALA A 97 15.32 -21.33 8.20
C ALA A 97 14.94 -20.72 9.56
N ASP A 98 13.70 -20.96 10.02
CA ASP A 98 13.17 -20.54 11.33
C ASP A 98 13.14 -19.02 11.62
N ASN A 99 13.46 -18.18 10.64
CA ASN A 99 13.40 -16.72 10.75
C ASN A 99 11.99 -16.13 10.55
N PHE A 100 10.93 -16.85 10.92
CA PHE A 100 9.55 -16.34 10.87
C PHE A 100 9.33 -15.18 11.87
N TRP A 101 10.11 -15.14 12.96
CA TRP A 101 10.05 -14.08 13.97
C TRP A 101 10.45 -12.70 13.41
N LEU A 102 11.15 -12.66 12.27
CA LEU A 102 11.51 -11.44 11.54
C LEU A 102 10.37 -10.86 10.68
N THR A 103 9.20 -11.52 10.61
CA THR A 103 8.07 -11.08 9.77
C THR A 103 7.59 -9.67 10.13
N GLU A 104 7.60 -9.28 11.40
CA GLU A 104 7.18 -7.93 11.80
C GLU A 104 8.14 -6.85 11.32
N THR A 105 9.46 -7.11 11.41
CA THR A 105 10.48 -6.21 10.87
C THR A 105 10.34 -6.05 9.36
N LEU A 106 10.12 -7.15 8.62
CA LEU A 106 9.83 -7.09 7.18
C LEU A 106 8.63 -6.19 6.89
N LYS A 107 7.52 -6.35 7.62
CA LYS A 107 6.32 -5.53 7.43
C LYS A 107 6.60 -4.05 7.69
N ASN A 108 7.38 -3.72 8.71
CA ASN A 108 7.71 -2.34 9.09
C ASN A 108 8.58 -1.64 8.04
N ILE A 109 9.68 -2.27 7.60
CA ILE A 109 10.55 -1.69 6.56
C ILE A 109 9.83 -1.61 5.21
N SER A 110 9.03 -2.62 4.85
CA SER A 110 8.24 -2.61 3.61
C SER A 110 7.23 -1.47 3.59
N ARG A 111 6.55 -1.25 4.73
CA ARG A 111 5.59 -0.15 4.89
C ARG A 111 6.26 1.20 4.68
N LYS A 112 7.45 1.40 5.26
CA LYS A 112 8.20 2.65 5.12
C LYS A 112 8.69 2.86 3.69
N CYS A 113 9.25 1.81 3.07
CA CYS A 113 9.67 1.86 1.67
C CYS A 113 8.51 2.25 0.76
N PHE A 114 7.34 1.62 0.94
CA PHE A 114 6.17 1.92 0.14
C PHE A 114 5.57 3.31 0.42
N GLN A 115 5.59 3.78 1.67
CA GLN A 115 5.22 5.16 2.00
C GLN A 115 6.13 6.17 1.31
N LEU A 116 7.45 5.94 1.34
CA LEU A 116 8.43 6.78 0.66
C LEU A 116 8.17 6.80 -0.85
N TYR A 117 7.98 5.63 -1.46
CA TYR A 117 7.59 5.52 -2.87
C TYR A 117 6.34 6.35 -3.22
N LEU A 118 5.31 6.36 -2.36
CA LEU A 118 4.07 7.12 -2.60
C LEU A 118 4.28 8.64 -2.51
N VAL A 119 5.16 9.12 -1.62
CA VAL A 119 5.44 10.56 -1.48
C VAL A 119 6.48 11.06 -2.50
N THR A 120 7.29 10.16 -3.08
CA THR A 120 8.24 10.53 -4.13
C THR A 120 7.47 10.97 -5.39
N PRO A 121 7.73 12.18 -5.93
CA PRO A 121 7.08 12.66 -7.14
C PRO A 121 7.47 11.80 -8.36
N PRO A 122 6.68 11.83 -9.44
CA PRO A 122 7.03 11.11 -10.66
C PRO A 122 8.31 11.69 -11.28
N CYS A 123 9.30 10.83 -11.52
CA CYS A 123 10.53 11.15 -12.23
C CYS A 123 11.04 9.92 -13.00
N LEU A 124 11.95 10.14 -13.95
CA LEU A 124 12.52 9.06 -14.78
C LEU A 124 13.17 7.96 -13.93
N GLU A 125 13.93 8.37 -12.91
CA GLU A 125 14.60 7.45 -12.01
C GLU A 125 13.61 6.63 -11.18
N LYS A 126 12.53 7.24 -10.68
CA LYS A 126 11.44 6.52 -10.01
C LYS A 126 10.82 5.47 -10.91
N LYS A 127 10.54 5.81 -12.18
CA LYS A 127 10.00 4.86 -13.15
C LYS A 127 10.97 3.70 -13.41
N ALA A 128 12.26 3.99 -13.58
CA ALA A 128 13.29 2.98 -13.80
C ALA A 128 13.42 2.01 -12.61
N LYS A 129 13.38 2.53 -11.39
CA LYS A 129 13.54 1.76 -10.15
C LYS A 129 12.24 1.15 -9.61
N SER A 130 11.09 1.47 -10.21
CA SER A 130 9.79 0.90 -9.85
C SER A 130 9.77 -0.62 -10.02
N ASN A 131 10.40 -1.14 -11.06
CA ASN A 131 10.50 -2.60 -11.27
C ASN A 131 11.20 -3.31 -10.11
N GLU A 132 12.27 -2.72 -9.55
CA GLU A 132 12.97 -3.27 -8.38
C GLU A 132 12.08 -3.34 -7.13
N MET A 133 11.19 -2.36 -6.95
CA MET A 133 10.17 -2.39 -5.88
C MET A 133 9.18 -3.55 -6.09
N GLY A 134 8.69 -3.72 -7.33
CA GLY A 134 7.79 -4.82 -7.68
C GLY A 134 8.44 -6.19 -7.46
N GLU A 135 9.71 -6.35 -7.84
CA GLU A 135 10.48 -7.57 -7.63
C GLU A 135 10.70 -7.87 -6.15
N PHE A 136 11.05 -6.86 -5.34
CA PHE A 136 11.18 -6.99 -3.90
C PHE A 136 9.88 -7.52 -3.27
N LEU A 137 8.75 -6.88 -3.55
CA LEU A 137 7.45 -7.27 -3.01
C LEU A 137 7.06 -8.69 -3.43
N GLN A 138 7.28 -9.05 -4.69
CA GLN A 138 7.05 -10.41 -5.18
C GLN A 138 7.94 -11.44 -4.48
N ARG A 139 9.23 -11.14 -4.29
CA ARG A 139 10.19 -12.03 -3.63
C ARG A 139 9.79 -12.29 -2.18
N ALA A 140 9.38 -11.24 -1.45
CA ALA A 140 8.86 -11.37 -0.10
C ALA A 140 7.62 -12.29 -0.02
N VAL A 141 6.62 -12.08 -0.89
CA VAL A 141 5.42 -12.93 -0.95
C VAL A 141 5.78 -14.38 -1.28
N LYS A 142 6.69 -14.61 -2.24
CA LYS A 142 7.14 -15.97 -2.60
C LYS A 142 7.81 -16.68 -1.43
N ILE A 143 8.70 -16.00 -0.70
CA ILE A 143 9.34 -16.56 0.52
C ILE A 143 8.28 -16.95 1.56
N GLN A 144 7.30 -16.08 1.79
CA GLN A 144 6.23 -16.34 2.75
C GLN A 144 5.36 -17.53 2.32
N MET A 145 5.02 -17.66 1.03
CA MET A 145 4.26 -18.81 0.54
C MET A 145 5.01 -20.14 0.63
N SER A 146 6.32 -20.12 0.42
CA SER A 146 7.16 -21.33 0.48
C SER A 146 7.29 -21.91 1.88
N ASP A 147 7.13 -21.10 2.93
CA ASP A 147 7.13 -21.57 4.31
C ASP A 147 5.84 -22.34 4.60
N ARG A 148 5.94 -23.65 4.79
CA ARG A 148 4.78 -24.54 5.03
C ARG A 148 4.52 -24.81 6.51
N ASN A 149 5.23 -24.13 7.42
CA ASN A 149 4.97 -24.26 8.85
C ASN A 149 3.57 -23.75 9.22
N PRO A 150 2.93 -24.31 10.26
CA PRO A 150 1.64 -23.83 10.74
C PRO A 150 1.75 -22.44 11.37
N LEU A 151 0.65 -21.67 11.32
CA LEU A 151 0.56 -20.41 12.05
C LEU A 151 0.46 -20.66 13.57
N PRO A 152 0.99 -19.77 14.43
CA PRO A 152 1.60 -18.47 14.11
C PRO A 152 3.10 -18.52 13.78
N TYR A 153 3.76 -19.68 13.92
CA TYR A 153 5.21 -19.86 13.77
C TYR A 153 5.62 -20.05 12.30
N SER A 154 5.15 -19.18 11.43
CA SER A 154 5.35 -19.27 9.98
C SER A 154 5.48 -17.89 9.37
N LYS A 155 6.35 -17.75 8.37
CA LYS A 155 6.48 -16.54 7.54
C LYS A 155 5.17 -16.19 6.83
N ARG A 156 4.27 -17.17 6.64
CA ARG A 156 2.91 -16.95 6.14
C ARG A 156 2.11 -15.96 6.99
N ALA A 157 2.49 -15.73 8.25
CA ALA A 157 1.84 -14.74 9.12
C ALA A 157 1.88 -13.31 8.56
N GLY A 158 2.80 -12.99 7.64
CA GLY A 158 2.90 -11.68 7.00
C GLY A 158 2.27 -11.60 5.60
N ILE A 159 1.66 -12.68 5.10
CA ILE A 159 1.37 -12.80 3.67
C ILE A 159 0.30 -11.83 3.17
N TYR A 160 -0.81 -11.70 3.90
CA TYR A 160 -1.90 -10.83 3.49
C TYR A 160 -1.51 -9.35 3.53
N PHE A 161 -0.59 -8.98 4.42
CA PHE A 161 0.00 -7.65 4.44
C PHE A 161 0.84 -7.38 3.18
N MET A 162 1.76 -8.29 2.85
CA MET A 162 2.67 -8.12 1.71
C MET A 162 1.94 -8.19 0.36
N ILE A 163 1.02 -9.14 0.16
CA ILE A 163 0.25 -9.22 -1.09
C ILE A 163 -0.70 -8.02 -1.26
N SER A 164 -1.26 -7.49 -0.17
CA SER A 164 -2.06 -6.26 -0.23
C SER A 164 -1.24 -5.06 -0.70
N MET A 165 0.00 -4.94 -0.22
CA MET A 165 0.92 -3.91 -0.64
C MET A 165 1.32 -4.08 -2.12
N LEU A 166 1.62 -5.31 -2.54
CA LEU A 166 1.93 -5.64 -3.93
C LEU A 166 0.76 -5.36 -4.88
N MET A 167 -0.47 -5.74 -4.52
CA MET A 167 -1.65 -5.40 -5.32
C MET A 167 -1.85 -3.88 -5.44
N ASN A 168 -1.64 -3.13 -4.36
CA ASN A 168 -1.71 -1.67 -4.40
C ASN A 168 -0.67 -1.09 -5.37
N PHE A 169 0.58 -1.52 -5.23
CA PHE A 169 1.68 -1.12 -6.09
C PHE A 169 1.38 -1.42 -7.57
N SER A 170 1.00 -2.65 -7.89
CA SER A 170 0.73 -3.07 -9.28
C SER A 170 -0.46 -2.38 -9.92
N ILE A 171 -1.51 -2.09 -9.16
CA ILE A 171 -2.65 -1.31 -9.69
C ILE A 171 -2.21 0.13 -10.01
N LYS A 172 -1.31 0.72 -9.21
CA LYS A 172 -0.77 2.07 -9.46
C LYS A 172 0.15 2.13 -10.68
N GLU A 173 0.98 1.11 -10.86
CA GLU A 173 1.94 1.05 -11.98
C GLU A 173 1.34 0.45 -13.27
N GLY A 174 0.14 -0.12 -13.21
CA GLY A 174 -0.50 -0.79 -14.34
C GLY A 174 0.09 -2.17 -14.68
N THR A 175 0.92 -2.76 -13.81
CA THR A 175 1.65 -4.02 -14.06
C THR A 175 1.04 -5.19 -13.27
N MET A 176 -0.07 -5.75 -13.80
CA MET A 176 -0.89 -6.75 -13.09
C MET A 176 -0.54 -8.23 -13.36
N GLY A 177 0.35 -8.51 -14.31
CA GLY A 177 0.69 -9.88 -14.74
C GLY A 177 1.20 -10.77 -13.60
N PRO A 178 2.35 -10.45 -12.97
CA PRO A 178 2.93 -11.28 -11.91
C PRO A 178 2.04 -11.42 -10.66
N VAL A 179 1.26 -10.38 -10.35
CA VAL A 179 0.38 -10.35 -9.18
C VAL A 179 -0.81 -11.29 -9.35
N SER A 180 -1.35 -11.43 -10.56
CA SER A 180 -2.49 -12.32 -10.81
C SER A 180 -2.19 -13.77 -10.42
N GLY A 181 -1.00 -14.28 -10.77
CA GLY A 181 -0.57 -15.64 -10.44
C GLY A 181 -0.33 -15.83 -8.93
N LEU A 182 0.31 -14.86 -8.28
CA LEU A 182 0.55 -14.91 -6.84
C LEU A 182 -0.76 -14.87 -6.04
N VAL A 183 -1.68 -13.97 -6.41
CA VAL A 183 -3.02 -13.87 -5.81
C VAL A 183 -3.76 -15.19 -5.94
N ALA A 184 -3.80 -15.80 -7.12
CA ALA A 184 -4.46 -17.08 -7.36
C ALA A 184 -3.89 -18.20 -6.47
N ASN A 185 -2.55 -18.27 -6.38
CA ASN A 185 -1.86 -19.24 -5.53
C ASN A 185 -2.21 -19.05 -4.05
N ILE A 186 -2.19 -17.81 -3.55
CA ILE A 186 -2.57 -17.50 -2.16
C ILE A 186 -4.02 -17.87 -1.90
N THR A 187 -4.95 -17.59 -2.82
CA THR A 187 -6.37 -17.93 -2.63
C THR A 187 -6.62 -19.43 -2.64
N GLN A 188 -5.79 -20.22 -3.32
CA GLN A 188 -5.95 -21.66 -3.44
C GLN A 188 -5.23 -22.44 -2.34
N SER A 189 -4.00 -22.03 -2.00
CA SER A 189 -3.06 -22.81 -1.16
C SER A 189 -2.53 -22.03 0.05
N GLY A 190 -2.94 -20.77 0.22
CA GLY A 190 -2.56 -19.92 1.34
C GLY A 190 -3.33 -20.25 2.63
N PRO A 191 -2.88 -19.71 3.76
CA PRO A 191 -3.60 -19.86 5.03
C PRO A 191 -4.96 -19.15 4.99
N PRO A 192 -5.96 -19.64 5.73
CA PRO A 192 -7.30 -19.08 5.68
C PRO A 192 -7.29 -17.64 6.22
N LEU A 193 -7.95 -16.74 5.49
CA LEU A 193 -7.97 -15.30 5.81
C LEU A 193 -8.53 -15.01 7.22
N SER A 194 -9.40 -15.88 7.74
CA SER A 194 -10.01 -15.74 9.06
C SER A 194 -9.02 -15.79 10.23
N GLU A 195 -7.85 -16.40 10.05
CA GLU A 195 -6.80 -16.50 11.09
C GLU A 195 -6.01 -15.21 11.26
N PHE A 196 -6.22 -14.21 10.40
CA PHE A 196 -5.46 -12.96 10.40
C PHE A 196 -6.21 -11.81 11.09
N PRO A 197 -5.50 -10.77 11.56
CA PRO A 197 -6.14 -9.57 12.11
C PRO A 197 -7.13 -8.94 11.12
N ILE A 198 -8.25 -8.41 11.63
CA ILE A 198 -9.34 -7.86 10.80
C ILE A 198 -8.85 -6.78 9.81
N LEU A 199 -7.81 -6.03 10.17
CA LEU A 199 -7.22 -4.99 9.32
C LEU A 199 -6.53 -5.59 8.07
N ASP A 200 -5.87 -6.72 8.21
CA ASP A 200 -5.24 -7.43 7.10
C ASP A 200 -6.31 -8.09 6.23
N GLN A 201 -7.36 -8.65 6.83
CA GLN A 201 -8.52 -9.19 6.10
C GLN A 201 -9.19 -8.12 5.24
N VAL A 202 -9.53 -6.98 5.86
CA VAL A 202 -10.19 -5.85 5.19
C VAL A 202 -9.29 -5.27 4.08
N SER A 203 -7.99 -5.14 4.33
CA SER A 203 -7.05 -4.62 3.34
C SER A 203 -6.92 -5.54 2.13
N PHE A 204 -6.76 -6.84 2.36
CA PHE A 204 -6.68 -7.82 1.28
C PHE A 204 -7.95 -7.84 0.43
N LYS A 205 -9.12 -7.87 1.09
CA LYS A 205 -10.43 -7.90 0.43
C LYS A 205 -10.71 -6.63 -0.38
N TYR A 206 -10.29 -5.47 0.12
CA TYR A 206 -10.36 -4.21 -0.63
C TYR A 206 -9.53 -4.27 -1.93
N TRP A 207 -8.28 -4.71 -1.84
CA TRP A 207 -7.39 -4.79 -3.00
C TRP A 207 -7.81 -5.88 -3.99
N MET A 208 -8.33 -7.00 -3.50
CA MET A 208 -8.97 -8.03 -4.33
C MET A 208 -10.18 -7.50 -5.09
N GLY A 209 -11.02 -6.71 -4.42
CA GLY A 209 -12.15 -6.05 -5.06
C GLY A 209 -11.72 -5.18 -6.24
N ARG A 210 -10.64 -4.37 -6.07
CA ARG A 210 -10.08 -3.56 -7.15
C ARG A 210 -9.45 -4.38 -8.27
N HIS A 211 -8.74 -5.45 -7.92
CA HIS A 211 -8.19 -6.41 -8.89
C HIS A 211 -9.29 -7.01 -9.78
N TYR A 212 -10.43 -7.38 -9.20
CA TYR A 212 -11.58 -7.86 -9.97
C TYR A 212 -12.20 -6.77 -10.86
N LEU A 213 -12.22 -5.50 -10.44
CA LEU A 213 -12.65 -4.40 -11.31
C LEU A 213 -11.75 -4.27 -12.55
N MET A 214 -10.43 -4.36 -12.37
CA MET A 214 -9.47 -4.33 -13.49
C MET A 214 -9.68 -5.49 -14.48
N LYS A 215 -10.25 -6.61 -14.01
CA LYS A 215 -10.59 -7.78 -14.83
C LYS A 215 -12.05 -7.78 -15.33
N HIS A 216 -12.79 -6.70 -15.13
CA HIS A 216 -14.22 -6.59 -15.47
C HIS A 216 -15.14 -7.60 -14.74
N GLN A 217 -14.70 -8.18 -13.62
CA GLN A 217 -15.45 -9.17 -12.83
C GLN A 217 -16.28 -8.49 -11.73
N ILE A 218 -17.32 -7.76 -12.13
CA ILE A 218 -18.08 -6.85 -11.24
C ILE A 218 -18.76 -7.56 -10.07
N LYS A 219 -19.39 -8.72 -10.30
CA LYS A 219 -20.09 -9.47 -9.24
C LYS A 219 -19.14 -9.89 -8.11
N LEU A 220 -17.96 -10.38 -8.48
CA LEU A 220 -16.92 -10.77 -7.51
C LEU A 220 -16.34 -9.55 -6.81
N SER A 221 -16.05 -8.48 -7.56
CA SER A 221 -15.58 -7.22 -6.98
C SER A 221 -16.52 -6.69 -5.90
N LYS A 222 -17.83 -6.60 -6.21
CA LYS A 222 -18.85 -6.13 -5.27
C LYS A 222 -18.82 -6.92 -3.96
N LYS A 223 -18.78 -8.25 -4.03
CA LYS A 223 -18.72 -9.12 -2.85
C LYS A 223 -17.50 -8.81 -1.96
N GLU A 224 -16.32 -8.65 -2.55
CA GLU A 224 -15.09 -8.40 -1.79
C GLU A 224 -15.03 -6.98 -1.20
N LEU A 225 -15.49 -5.98 -1.95
CA LEU A 225 -15.58 -4.60 -1.48
C LEU A 225 -16.63 -4.43 -0.38
N GLU A 226 -17.77 -5.11 -0.48
CA GLU A 226 -18.80 -5.12 0.56
C GLU A 226 -18.27 -5.70 1.88
N PHE A 227 -17.50 -6.80 1.83
CA PHE A 227 -16.85 -7.35 3.01
C PHE A 227 -15.93 -6.31 3.65
N ALA A 228 -15.04 -5.71 2.85
CA ALA A 228 -14.09 -4.72 3.33
C ALA A 228 -14.80 -3.51 3.97
N PHE A 229 -15.91 -3.05 3.38
CA PHE A 229 -16.71 -1.95 3.89
C PHE A 229 -17.40 -2.30 5.22
N LYS A 230 -18.09 -3.45 5.28
CA LYS A 230 -18.85 -3.89 6.46
C LYS A 230 -17.94 -4.15 7.67
N LYS A 231 -16.74 -4.71 7.45
CA LYS A 231 -15.80 -5.08 8.50
C LYS A 231 -14.80 -3.97 8.87
N CYS A 232 -14.84 -2.80 8.22
CA CYS A 232 -13.96 -1.68 8.55
C CYS A 232 -14.33 -1.06 9.93
N PRO A 233 -13.39 -1.02 10.91
CA PRO A 233 -13.65 -0.48 12.24
C PRO A 233 -14.07 1.00 12.22
N SER A 234 -14.91 1.41 13.16
CA SER A 234 -15.40 2.80 13.31
C SER A 234 -14.29 3.81 13.65
N SER A 235 -13.18 3.37 14.26
CA SER A 235 -11.97 4.20 14.47
C SER A 235 -11.33 4.67 13.17
N PHE A 236 -11.63 4.00 12.05
CA PHE A 236 -11.25 4.39 10.69
C PHE A 236 -12.43 4.99 9.91
N ALA A 237 -13.46 5.54 10.57
CA ALA A 237 -14.64 6.12 9.91
C ALA A 237 -14.30 7.27 8.94
N LYS A 238 -13.24 8.06 9.21
CA LYS A 238 -12.69 9.02 8.23
C LYS A 238 -12.24 8.30 6.93
N ASN A 239 -11.73 7.07 7.03
CA ASN A 239 -11.36 6.21 5.89
C ASN A 239 -12.53 5.46 5.23
N LYS A 240 -13.73 5.35 5.85
CA LYS A 240 -14.91 4.78 5.17
C LYS A 240 -15.35 5.63 3.97
N ARG A 241 -15.18 6.96 4.06
CA ARG A 241 -15.30 7.87 2.91
C ARG A 241 -13.98 8.04 2.15
N PHE A 242 -12.84 8.12 2.83
CA PHE A 242 -11.55 8.46 2.19
C PHE A 242 -10.94 7.34 1.33
N ARG A 243 -11.07 6.05 1.68
CA ARG A 243 -10.53 4.95 0.85
C ARG A 243 -11.35 4.69 -0.41
N ILE A 244 -12.67 4.90 -0.36
CA ILE A 244 -13.55 4.80 -1.54
C ILE A 244 -13.46 6.08 -2.38
N ASN A 245 -13.31 7.28 -1.77
CA ASN A 245 -13.29 8.55 -2.52
C ASN A 245 -11.90 9.02 -3.00
N GLN A 246 -10.77 8.63 -2.38
CA GLN A 246 -9.42 9.04 -2.85
C GLN A 246 -8.74 8.05 -3.80
N ASN A 247 -9.32 6.88 -4.06
CA ASN A 247 -8.75 5.92 -5.03
C ASN A 247 -9.71 5.51 -6.14
N ILE A 248 -10.83 6.23 -6.28
CA ILE A 248 -11.36 6.57 -7.61
C ILE A 248 -10.54 7.77 -8.13
N SER A 249 -9.21 7.66 -8.06
CA SER A 249 -8.36 8.34 -9.03
C SER A 249 -8.35 7.42 -10.23
N LEU A 250 -9.44 7.50 -10.99
CA LEU A 250 -9.37 7.28 -12.43
C LEU A 250 -8.33 8.27 -12.92
N ASP A 251 -7.30 7.75 -13.58
CA ASP A 251 -6.22 8.56 -14.11
C ASP A 251 -6.83 9.74 -14.89
N GLY A 252 -6.58 10.95 -14.39
CA GLY A 252 -7.01 12.23 -14.95
C GLY A 252 -8.48 12.38 -15.33
N SER A 253 -9.27 13.06 -14.51
CA SER A 253 -10.43 13.86 -14.98
C SER A 253 -11.54 13.12 -15.74
N VAL A 254 -11.56 11.79 -15.88
CA VAL A 254 -12.53 11.09 -16.74
C VAL A 254 -13.21 9.94 -16.00
N ILE A 255 -14.54 9.93 -16.02
CA ILE A 255 -15.43 8.93 -15.41
C ILE A 255 -16.32 8.35 -16.50
N ARG A 256 -16.24 7.05 -16.78
CA ARG A 256 -17.13 6.45 -17.78
C ARG A 256 -18.59 6.42 -17.31
N LEU A 257 -19.52 6.66 -18.22
CA LEU A 257 -20.96 6.72 -17.93
C LEU A 257 -21.54 5.38 -17.47
N ASP A 258 -20.96 4.25 -17.87
CA ASP A 258 -21.35 2.91 -17.39
C ASP A 258 -21.13 2.71 -15.88
N PHE A 259 -20.10 3.34 -15.31
CA PHE A 259 -19.92 3.36 -13.86
C PHE A 259 -20.96 4.24 -13.16
N LEU A 260 -21.32 5.38 -13.75
CA LEU A 260 -22.35 6.27 -13.20
C LEU A 260 -23.73 5.63 -13.26
N LEU A 261 -24.07 4.98 -14.38
CA LEU A 261 -25.26 4.16 -14.56
C LEU A 261 -25.39 3.13 -13.44
N LYS A 262 -24.32 2.37 -13.19
CA LYS A 262 -24.35 1.37 -12.14
C LYS A 262 -24.48 1.98 -10.75
N ALA A 263 -23.83 3.11 -10.49
CA ALA A 263 -23.94 3.81 -9.22
C ALA A 263 -25.37 4.33 -8.97
N ILE A 264 -26.03 4.88 -10.00
CA ILE A 264 -27.40 5.39 -9.94
C ILE A 264 -28.40 4.26 -9.74
N GLN A 265 -28.31 3.17 -10.51
CA GLN A 265 -29.16 1.99 -10.32
C GLN A 265 -29.04 1.41 -8.89
N LEU A 266 -27.84 1.48 -8.29
CA LEU A 266 -27.62 1.04 -6.92
C LEU A 266 -28.19 2.00 -5.88
N SER A 267 -28.21 3.31 -6.13
CA SER A 267 -28.75 4.30 -5.20
C SER A 267 -30.28 4.41 -5.25
N THR A 268 -30.88 4.27 -6.44
CA THR A 268 -32.31 4.46 -6.66
C THR A 268 -33.12 3.16 -6.61
N LYS A 269 -32.47 1.99 -6.67
CA LYS A 269 -33.11 0.67 -6.86
C LYS A 269 -34.02 0.59 -8.10
N GLY A 270 -33.89 1.54 -9.03
CA GLY A 270 -34.66 1.60 -10.28
C GLY A 270 -33.86 1.11 -11.48
N ASP A 271 -34.57 0.69 -12.53
CA ASP A 271 -33.98 0.39 -13.84
C ASP A 271 -33.78 1.72 -14.59
N VAL A 272 -32.59 2.29 -14.44
CA VAL A 272 -32.16 3.49 -15.16
C VAL A 272 -31.36 3.02 -16.37
N ASP A 273 -31.61 3.56 -17.55
CA ASP A 273 -30.89 3.28 -18.80
C ASP A 273 -29.79 4.33 -19.07
N TYR A 274 -29.00 4.13 -20.13
CA TYR A 274 -27.88 5.03 -20.46
C TYR A 274 -28.34 6.46 -20.78
N ASP A 275 -29.47 6.60 -21.49
CA ASP A 275 -30.04 7.89 -21.86
C ASP A 275 -30.47 8.70 -20.62
N ASN A 276 -31.03 8.02 -19.61
CA ASN A 276 -31.37 8.66 -18.34
C ASN A 276 -30.14 9.08 -17.53
N VAL A 277 -29.02 8.36 -17.63
CA VAL A 277 -27.77 8.75 -16.94
C VAL A 277 -27.15 9.99 -17.56
N GLU A 278 -27.15 10.08 -18.89
CA GLU A 278 -26.67 11.27 -19.58
C GLU A 278 -27.48 12.50 -19.20
N CYS A 279 -28.81 12.36 -19.13
CA CYS A 279 -29.71 13.42 -18.68
C CYS A 279 -29.42 13.83 -17.22
N ILE A 280 -29.33 12.85 -16.30
CA ILE A 280 -29.06 13.12 -14.87
C ILE A 280 -27.71 13.84 -14.70
N VAL A 281 -26.65 13.36 -15.36
CA VAL A 281 -25.32 13.95 -15.24
C VAL A 281 -25.29 15.35 -15.88
N SER A 282 -26.00 15.56 -16.99
CA SER A 282 -26.14 16.88 -17.62
C SER A 282 -26.81 17.89 -16.68
N ASN A 283 -27.90 17.48 -16.03
CA ASN A 283 -28.60 18.32 -15.06
C ASN A 283 -27.71 18.66 -13.85
N LEU A 284 -26.92 17.70 -13.37
CA LEU A 284 -25.99 17.93 -12.27
C LEU A 284 -24.82 18.86 -12.66
N ILE A 285 -24.42 18.88 -13.93
CA ILE A 285 -23.45 19.84 -14.45
C ILE A 285 -24.07 21.24 -14.53
N GLU A 286 -25.27 21.35 -15.10
CA GLU A 286 -25.99 22.62 -15.26
C GLU A 286 -26.32 23.29 -13.92
N GLN A 287 -26.71 22.48 -12.93
CA GLN A 287 -26.96 22.93 -11.56
C GLN A 287 -25.67 23.23 -10.77
N GLY A 288 -24.50 22.95 -11.34
CA GLY A 288 -23.19 23.23 -10.74
C GLY A 288 -22.74 22.22 -9.69
N TYR A 289 -23.46 21.11 -9.48
CA TYR A 289 -23.07 20.02 -8.57
C TYR A 289 -21.86 19.24 -9.08
N ILE A 290 -21.67 19.19 -10.40
CA ILE A 290 -20.51 18.59 -11.06
C ILE A 290 -19.85 19.65 -11.94
N ARG A 291 -18.57 19.91 -11.72
CA ARG A 291 -17.77 20.75 -12.61
C ARG A 291 -17.10 19.86 -13.65
N GLY A 292 -17.65 19.83 -14.86
CA GLY A 292 -17.16 18.97 -15.94
C GLY A 292 -17.99 19.09 -17.22
N HIS A 293 -17.70 18.25 -18.20
CA HIS A 293 -18.49 18.09 -19.43
C HIS A 293 -18.61 16.62 -19.80
N ILE A 294 -19.68 16.25 -20.52
CA ILE A 294 -19.87 14.89 -21.04
C ILE A 294 -19.33 14.84 -22.48
N GLN A 295 -18.57 13.80 -22.80
CA GLN A 295 -18.17 13.46 -24.16
C GLN A 295 -18.97 12.25 -24.63
N LEU A 296 -19.99 12.50 -25.45
CA LEU A 296 -20.97 11.51 -25.90
C LEU A 296 -20.37 10.42 -26.79
N THR A 297 -19.42 10.77 -27.65
CA THR A 297 -18.77 9.83 -28.59
C THR A 297 -17.95 8.73 -27.91
N SER A 298 -17.47 8.98 -26.69
CA SER A 298 -16.70 8.03 -25.89
C SER A 298 -17.43 7.61 -24.61
N SER A 299 -18.66 8.07 -24.40
CA SER A 299 -19.50 7.80 -23.23
C SER A 299 -18.78 8.02 -21.89
N VAL A 300 -18.15 9.19 -21.75
CA VAL A 300 -17.41 9.59 -20.54
C VAL A 300 -17.80 10.97 -20.04
N LEU A 301 -17.81 11.14 -18.72
CA LEU A 301 -17.85 12.40 -18.00
C LEU A 301 -16.43 12.87 -17.70
N VAL A 302 -16.04 14.02 -18.25
CA VAL A 302 -14.77 14.67 -17.98
C VAL A 302 -14.94 15.72 -16.87
N VAL A 303 -14.41 15.49 -15.68
CA VAL A 303 -14.49 16.37 -14.51
C VAL A 303 -13.28 17.31 -14.36
N SER A 304 -13.49 18.49 -13.80
CA SER A 304 -12.46 19.50 -13.54
C SER A 304 -11.37 18.97 -12.60
N LYS A 305 -10.11 19.30 -12.90
CA LYS A 305 -8.96 19.00 -12.03
C LYS A 305 -9.01 19.78 -10.70
N SER A 306 -9.70 20.91 -10.68
CA SER A 306 -9.88 21.75 -9.50
C SER A 306 -11.34 21.70 -9.06
N THR A 307 -11.60 21.15 -7.87
CA THR A 307 -12.93 21.06 -7.23
C THR A 307 -14.02 20.44 -8.12
N PRO A 308 -13.86 19.18 -8.61
CA PRO A 308 -14.83 18.53 -9.50
C PRO A 308 -16.24 18.42 -8.90
N PHE A 309 -16.33 18.36 -7.56
CA PHE A 309 -17.58 18.27 -6.80
C PHE A 309 -17.59 19.37 -5.72
N PRO A 310 -18.11 20.57 -6.01
CA PRO A 310 -18.20 21.67 -5.04
C PRO A 310 -19.13 21.32 -3.87
N PRO A 311 -18.92 21.91 -2.67
CA PRO A 311 -19.80 21.69 -1.53
C PRO A 311 -21.24 22.15 -1.82
N VAL A 312 -22.23 21.31 -1.54
CA VAL A 312 -23.66 21.59 -1.80
C VAL A 312 -24.11 22.94 -1.23
N LYS A 313 -23.62 23.31 -0.04
CA LYS A 313 -23.94 24.58 0.64
C LYS A 313 -23.46 25.84 -0.12
N SER A 314 -22.51 25.69 -1.04
CA SER A 314 -21.92 26.79 -1.80
C SER A 314 -22.58 27.02 -3.16
N LEU A 315 -23.58 26.19 -3.51
CA LEU A 315 -24.23 26.22 -4.82
C LEU A 315 -25.46 27.13 -4.81
N LYS A 316 -25.63 27.88 -5.89
CA LYS A 316 -26.84 28.64 -6.20
C LYS A 316 -27.36 28.11 -7.54
N PRO A 317 -28.14 27.02 -7.55
CA PRO A 317 -28.65 26.46 -8.79
C PRO A 317 -29.57 27.47 -9.50
N PRO A 318 -29.60 27.48 -10.85
CA PRO A 318 -30.48 28.35 -11.61
C PRO A 318 -31.95 28.08 -11.24
N VAL A 319 -32.74 29.15 -11.10
CA VAL A 319 -34.16 29.07 -10.71
C VAL A 319 -34.96 28.44 -11.85
N GLY A 320 -35.59 27.28 -11.61
CA GLY A 320 -36.55 26.68 -12.55
C GLY A 320 -36.32 25.23 -12.98
N LEU A 321 -35.28 24.54 -12.50
CA LEU A 321 -35.09 23.10 -12.77
C LEU A 321 -35.81 22.25 -11.70
N PRO A 322 -36.61 21.23 -12.08
CA PRO A 322 -37.28 20.36 -11.11
C PRO A 322 -36.25 19.52 -10.32
N PHE A 323 -36.57 19.29 -9.04
CA PHE A 323 -35.77 18.50 -8.09
C PHE A 323 -35.73 17.01 -8.42
#